data_AF-A0A5C8SFI1-F1
#
_entry.id   AF-A0A5C8SFI1-F1
#
_cell.length_a   1.000
_cell.length_b   1.000
_cell.length_c   1.000
_cell.angle_alpha   90.00
_cell.angle_beta   90.00
_cell.angle_gamma   90.00
#
_symmetry.space_group_name_H-M   'P 1'
#
loop_
_entity.id
_entity.type
_entity.pdbx_description
1 polymer ?
#
loop_
_entity_poly.entity_id
_entity_poly.type
_entity_poly.pdbx_seq_one_letter_code
_entity_poly.pdbx_strand_id
1 'polypeptide(L)'
;MTTFIAYCRVSTDKQGRSGLGLEAQQAAIQTHLRPGDVLLQPPYVEVESGKRADRPQLQAAIARCRRTGATLLIAKLDRLARNVAFIANLMDGGVEFEAVDFPKANRLTVHILAAVAEHEAKMISERTKAALAAAKRRGTKLGGDRGYRPTAAPSSEDAAKATAVRQRKADHAAFGVLPVLEQLQAEGVTSLNALAKRLNEMGLATPRGKRTKAAAVAAQWTATAVKRTLARVA
;
A
#
# COMPACT_ATOMS: atom_id res chain seq x y z
N MET A 1 -25.79 5.55 -22.75
CA MET A 1 -25.11 4.24 -22.76
C MET A 1 -23.80 4.42 -22.03
N THR A 2 -23.64 3.78 -20.88
CA THR A 2 -22.43 3.94 -20.07
C THR A 2 -21.60 2.66 -20.15
N THR A 3 -20.30 2.83 -20.35
CA THR A 3 -19.36 1.71 -20.34
C THR A 3 -18.80 1.55 -18.93
N PHE A 4 -18.79 0.30 -18.46
CA PHE A 4 -18.35 -0.04 -17.12
C PHE A 4 -17.21 -1.03 -17.14
N ILE A 5 -16.36 -0.91 -16.13
CA ILE A 5 -15.37 -1.92 -15.75
C ILE A 5 -15.65 -2.29 -14.32
N ALA A 6 -15.90 -3.56 -14.05
CA ALA A 6 -16.26 -4.01 -12.71
C ALA A 6 -15.04 -4.50 -11.90
N TYR A 7 -15.10 -4.29 -10.59
CA TYR A 7 -14.14 -4.81 -9.62
C TYR A 7 -14.85 -5.52 -8.45
N CYS A 8 -14.40 -6.74 -8.15
CA CYS A 8 -14.89 -7.57 -7.06
C CYS A 8 -13.76 -7.97 -6.12
N ARG A 9 -14.07 -8.11 -4.81
CA ARG A 9 -13.09 -8.57 -3.81
C ARG A 9 -13.64 -9.68 -2.93
N VAL A 10 -12.83 -10.71 -2.72
CA VAL A 10 -13.11 -11.77 -1.74
C VAL A 10 -11.95 -11.97 -0.78
N SER A 11 -12.28 -12.24 0.49
CA SER A 11 -11.28 -12.59 1.49
C SER A 11 -11.14 -14.11 1.57
N THR A 12 -9.89 -14.60 1.57
CA THR A 12 -9.60 -16.04 1.67
C THR A 12 -10.10 -16.65 2.97
N ASP A 13 -10.10 -15.89 4.07
CA ASP A 13 -10.26 -16.44 5.43
C ASP A 13 -11.71 -16.76 5.81
N LYS A 14 -12.71 -16.23 5.10
CA LYS A 14 -14.13 -16.48 5.40
C LYS A 14 -14.95 -17.06 4.25
N GLN A 15 -14.45 -17.06 3.01
CA GLN A 15 -15.29 -17.35 1.84
C GLN A 15 -14.67 -18.28 0.80
N GLY A 16 -13.45 -18.78 1.01
CA GLY A 16 -12.79 -19.70 0.07
C GLY A 16 -13.46 -21.07 -0.10
N ARG A 17 -14.53 -21.40 0.65
CA ARG A 17 -15.19 -22.72 0.61
C ARG A 17 -16.59 -22.75 -0.03
N SER A 18 -17.23 -21.61 -0.34
CA SER A 18 -18.63 -21.64 -0.83
C SER A 18 -18.92 -20.89 -2.13
N GLY A 19 -18.03 -20.02 -2.65
CA GLY A 19 -18.27 -19.26 -3.90
C GLY A 19 -19.32 -18.13 -3.79
N LEU A 20 -20.25 -18.24 -2.84
CA LEU A 20 -21.41 -17.35 -2.62
C LEU A 20 -21.07 -15.85 -2.50
N GLY A 21 -19.87 -15.50 -2.02
CA GLY A 21 -19.46 -14.11 -1.85
C GLY A 21 -19.11 -13.39 -3.15
N LEU A 22 -18.54 -14.11 -4.12
CA LEU A 22 -18.17 -13.57 -5.42
C LEU A 22 -19.38 -13.58 -6.36
N GLU A 23 -20.14 -14.67 -6.35
CA GLU A 23 -21.38 -14.82 -7.13
C GLU A 23 -22.39 -13.74 -6.75
N ALA A 24 -22.61 -13.48 -5.45
CA ALA A 24 -23.49 -12.40 -5.02
C ALA A 24 -23.02 -11.01 -5.48
N GLN A 25 -21.71 -10.77 -5.53
CA GLN A 25 -21.16 -9.51 -6.05
C GLN A 25 -21.35 -9.38 -7.55
N GLN A 26 -21.10 -10.45 -8.30
CA GLN A 26 -21.31 -10.49 -9.75
C GLN A 26 -22.79 -10.35 -10.10
N ALA A 27 -23.68 -11.03 -9.39
CA ALA A 27 -25.11 -10.90 -9.55
C ALA A 27 -25.58 -9.45 -9.27
N ALA A 28 -25.10 -8.84 -8.18
CA ALA A 28 -25.43 -7.44 -7.87
C ALA A 28 -24.96 -6.49 -8.98
N ILE A 29 -23.76 -6.68 -9.52
CA ILE A 29 -23.27 -5.91 -10.68
C ILE A 29 -24.21 -6.08 -11.87
N GLN A 30 -24.60 -7.31 -12.21
CA GLN A 30 -25.49 -7.57 -13.34
C GLN A 30 -26.87 -6.94 -13.15
N THR A 31 -27.43 -7.01 -11.94
CA THR A 31 -28.71 -6.36 -11.60
C THR A 31 -28.63 -4.84 -11.67
N HIS A 32 -27.45 -4.26 -11.43
CA HIS A 32 -27.24 -2.81 -11.45
C HIS A 32 -27.14 -2.24 -12.87
N LEU A 33 -26.71 -3.04 -13.85
CA LEU A 33 -26.59 -2.59 -15.24
C LEU A 33 -27.98 -2.32 -15.83
N ARG A 34 -28.18 -1.12 -16.38
CA ARG A 34 -29.42 -0.75 -17.06
C ARG A 34 -29.39 -1.21 -18.52
N PRO A 35 -30.55 -1.31 -19.20
CA PRO A 35 -30.58 -1.56 -20.64
C PRO A 35 -29.71 -0.54 -21.41
N GLY A 36 -28.73 -1.03 -22.16
CA GLY A 36 -27.76 -0.22 -22.91
C GLY A 36 -26.46 0.13 -22.18
N ASP A 37 -26.31 -0.28 -20.92
CA ASP A 37 -25.02 -0.27 -20.24
C ASP A 37 -24.19 -1.48 -20.65
N VAL A 38 -22.86 -1.30 -20.78
CA VAL A 38 -21.96 -2.34 -21.30
C VAL A 38 -20.81 -2.56 -20.35
N LEU A 39 -20.64 -3.81 -19.90
CA LEU A 39 -19.43 -4.25 -19.22
C LEU A 39 -18.35 -4.54 -20.28
N LEU A 40 -17.26 -3.76 -20.30
CA LEU A 40 -16.24 -3.87 -21.36
C LEU A 40 -15.43 -5.17 -21.31
N GLN A 41 -15.47 -5.88 -20.19
CA GLN A 41 -14.75 -7.13 -19.95
C GLN A 41 -15.26 -7.78 -18.65
N PRO A 42 -14.90 -9.05 -18.39
CA PRO A 42 -15.19 -9.68 -17.11
C PRO A 42 -14.66 -8.87 -15.92
N PRO A 43 -15.37 -8.90 -14.76
CA PRO A 43 -14.94 -8.20 -13.56
C PRO A 43 -13.51 -8.58 -13.14
N TYR A 44 -12.72 -7.59 -12.76
CA TYR A 44 -11.45 -7.80 -12.09
C TYR A 44 -11.71 -8.38 -10.70
N VAL A 45 -11.12 -9.53 -10.36
CA VAL A 45 -11.35 -10.21 -9.09
C VAL A 45 -10.08 -10.21 -8.25
N GLU A 46 -10.14 -9.58 -7.09
CA GLU A 46 -9.05 -9.59 -6.11
C GLU A 46 -9.33 -10.61 -5.00
N VAL A 47 -8.39 -11.53 -4.80
CA VAL A 47 -8.45 -12.56 -3.75
C VAL A 47 -7.40 -12.23 -2.69
N GLU A 48 -7.85 -11.78 -1.52
CA GLU A 48 -6.95 -11.29 -0.47
C GLU A 48 -6.97 -12.21 0.77
N SER A 49 -5.79 -12.74 1.12
CA SER A 49 -5.52 -13.21 2.49
C SER A 49 -4.93 -12.06 3.29
N GLY A 50 -5.33 -11.96 4.57
CA GLY A 50 -5.21 -10.72 5.34
C GLY A 50 -3.87 -9.95 5.24
N LYS A 51 -3.97 -8.64 5.48
CA LYS A 51 -2.88 -7.68 5.72
C LYS A 51 -1.98 -7.31 4.53
N ARG A 52 -2.18 -7.86 3.32
CA ARG A 52 -1.48 -7.42 2.11
C ARG A 52 -2.20 -6.21 1.50
N ALA A 53 -1.49 -5.09 1.38
CA ALA A 53 -2.04 -3.84 0.82
C ALA A 53 -1.90 -3.74 -0.70
N ASP A 54 -1.13 -4.62 -1.32
CA ASP A 54 -0.87 -4.60 -2.76
C ASP A 54 -2.11 -5.12 -3.50
N ARG A 55 -2.72 -4.27 -4.34
CA ARG A 55 -3.97 -4.53 -5.06
C ARG A 55 -3.78 -4.45 -6.57
N PRO A 56 -3.10 -5.44 -7.17
CA PRO A 56 -2.76 -5.39 -8.60
C PRO A 56 -3.99 -5.41 -9.50
N GLN A 57 -5.06 -6.13 -9.14
CA GLN A 57 -6.26 -6.22 -9.97
C GLN A 57 -7.04 -4.92 -9.97
N LEU A 58 -7.06 -4.24 -8.83
CA LEU A 58 -7.65 -2.91 -8.73
C LEU A 58 -6.88 -1.88 -9.56
N GLN A 59 -5.54 -1.89 -9.48
CA GLN A 59 -4.71 -0.99 -10.28
C GLN A 59 -4.91 -1.23 -11.78
N ALA A 60 -5.01 -2.50 -12.19
CA ALA A 60 -5.32 -2.87 -13.57
C ALA A 60 -6.71 -2.36 -14.01
N ALA A 61 -7.72 -2.47 -13.14
CA ALA A 61 -9.07 -1.95 -13.40
C ALA A 61 -9.06 -0.43 -13.61
N ILE A 62 -8.39 0.32 -12.72
CA ILE A 62 -8.25 1.78 -12.82
C ILE A 62 -7.51 2.17 -14.11
N ALA A 63 -6.39 1.50 -14.41
CA ALA A 63 -5.62 1.75 -15.62
C ALA A 63 -6.42 1.44 -16.90
N ARG A 64 -7.33 0.46 -16.85
CA ARG A 64 -8.24 0.18 -17.96
C ARG A 64 -9.31 1.27 -18.09
N CYS A 65 -9.94 1.69 -16.98
CA CYS A 65 -10.91 2.79 -16.97
C CYS A 65 -10.32 4.06 -17.59
N ARG A 66 -9.10 4.42 -17.23
CA ARG A 66 -8.39 5.58 -17.81
C ARG A 66 -8.21 5.47 -19.33
N ARG A 67 -7.93 4.27 -19.85
CA ARG A 67 -7.72 4.04 -21.29
C ARG A 67 -9.02 4.04 -22.09
N THR A 68 -10.13 3.63 -21.48
CA THR A 68 -11.40 3.44 -22.19
C THR A 68 -12.44 4.53 -21.88
N GLY A 69 -12.17 5.40 -20.91
CA GLY A 69 -13.14 6.38 -20.40
C GLY A 69 -14.32 5.73 -19.66
N ALA A 70 -14.20 4.45 -19.27
CA ALA A 70 -15.28 3.71 -18.61
C ALA A 70 -15.36 4.05 -17.12
N THR A 71 -16.56 3.94 -16.55
CA THR A 71 -16.80 4.12 -15.12
C THR A 71 -16.43 2.84 -14.36
N LEU A 72 -15.73 2.97 -13.23
CA LEU A 72 -15.39 1.84 -12.37
C LEU A 72 -16.61 1.43 -11.53
N LEU A 73 -17.14 0.24 -11.77
CA LEU A 73 -18.26 -0.31 -11.00
C LEU A 73 -17.74 -1.21 -9.87
N ILE A 74 -18.13 -0.89 -8.64
CA ILE A 74 -17.67 -1.56 -7.42
C ILE A 74 -18.87 -2.26 -6.78
N ALA A 75 -18.79 -3.57 -6.57
CA ALA A 75 -19.92 -4.33 -6.02
C ALA A 75 -20.25 -3.96 -4.56
N LYS A 76 -19.23 -3.70 -3.72
CA LYS A 76 -19.42 -3.32 -2.31
C LYS A 76 -18.37 -2.32 -1.78
N LEU A 77 -18.84 -1.20 -1.24
CA LEU A 77 -18.03 -0.15 -0.62
C LEU A 77 -17.50 -0.56 0.77
N ASP A 78 -18.25 -1.32 1.57
CA ASP A 78 -17.89 -1.65 2.98
C ASP A 78 -16.53 -2.36 3.11
N ARG A 79 -16.17 -3.14 2.08
CA ARG A 79 -14.92 -3.89 2.02
C ARG A 79 -13.75 -3.07 1.49
N LEU A 80 -14.01 -1.88 0.96
CA LEU A 80 -13.03 -0.99 0.32
C LEU A 80 -12.86 0.34 1.08
N ALA A 81 -13.92 0.84 1.72
CA ALA A 81 -13.98 2.09 2.49
C ALA A 81 -13.13 2.10 3.76
N ARG A 82 -12.77 0.92 4.29
CA ARG A 82 -11.77 0.84 5.38
C ARG A 82 -10.36 1.21 4.94
N ASN A 83 -10.14 1.44 3.65
CA ASN A 83 -8.88 1.90 3.11
C ASN A 83 -9.08 3.30 2.54
N VAL A 84 -8.83 4.32 3.37
CA VAL A 84 -8.88 5.73 2.97
C VAL A 84 -7.94 6.00 1.80
N ALA A 85 -6.80 5.31 1.73
CA ALA A 85 -5.87 5.40 0.61
C ALA A 85 -6.46 4.83 -0.70
N PHE A 86 -7.42 3.90 -0.63
CA PHE A 86 -8.13 3.43 -1.83
C PHE A 86 -9.00 4.54 -2.44
N ILE A 87 -9.80 5.19 -1.59
CA ILE A 87 -10.66 6.30 -2.03
C ILE A 87 -9.79 7.44 -2.55
N ALA A 88 -8.70 7.79 -1.86
CA ALA A 88 -7.71 8.76 -2.31
C ALA A 88 -7.10 8.41 -3.68
N ASN A 89 -6.60 7.18 -3.87
CA ASN A 89 -6.02 6.77 -5.15
C ASN A 89 -7.03 6.76 -6.31
N LEU A 90 -8.29 6.43 -6.02
CA LEU A 90 -9.35 6.49 -7.01
C LEU A 90 -9.67 7.94 -7.40
N MET A 91 -9.62 8.84 -6.41
CA MET A 91 -9.86 10.26 -6.57
C MET A 91 -8.75 10.99 -7.33
N ASP A 92 -7.48 10.68 -7.00
CA ASP A 92 -6.29 11.18 -7.70
C ASP A 92 -6.22 10.62 -9.12
N GLY A 93 -6.84 9.47 -9.35
CA GLY A 93 -6.80 8.79 -10.62
C GLY A 93 -7.73 9.33 -11.70
N GLY A 94 -8.60 10.29 -11.38
CA GLY A 94 -9.51 10.93 -12.34
C GLY A 94 -10.53 9.96 -12.97
N VAL A 95 -10.81 8.83 -12.32
CA VAL A 95 -11.74 7.82 -12.80
C VAL A 95 -13.06 7.97 -12.05
N GLU A 96 -14.15 8.13 -12.81
CA GLU A 96 -15.50 8.05 -12.25
C GLU A 96 -15.78 6.63 -11.75
N PHE A 97 -16.46 6.52 -10.61
CA PHE A 97 -16.81 5.23 -10.05
C PHE A 97 -18.22 5.22 -9.47
N GLU A 98 -18.82 4.03 -9.44
CA GLU A 98 -20.14 3.80 -8.90
C GLU A 98 -20.11 2.57 -7.98
N ALA A 99 -20.72 2.68 -6.80
CA ALA A 99 -20.83 1.59 -5.86
C ALA A 99 -22.24 0.99 -5.90
N VAL A 100 -22.35 -0.30 -6.21
CA VAL A 100 -23.64 -0.99 -6.35
C VAL A 100 -24.40 -1.05 -5.03
N ASP A 101 -23.69 -1.24 -3.91
CA ASP A 101 -24.29 -1.24 -2.58
C ASP A 101 -24.63 0.16 -2.05
N PHE A 102 -24.10 1.20 -2.69
CA PHE A 102 -24.43 2.58 -2.37
C PHE A 102 -24.54 3.45 -3.63
N PRO A 103 -25.59 3.27 -4.47
CA PRO A 103 -25.72 3.93 -5.78
C PRO A 103 -25.82 5.46 -5.70
N LYS A 104 -26.22 6.00 -4.54
CA LYS A 104 -26.29 7.45 -4.28
C LYS A 104 -24.94 8.04 -3.82
N ALA A 105 -23.90 7.22 -3.70
CA ALA A 105 -22.57 7.65 -3.33
C ALA A 105 -21.97 8.50 -4.45
N ASN A 106 -22.19 9.81 -4.39
CA ASN A 106 -21.41 10.73 -5.22
C ASN A 106 -19.98 10.83 -4.68
N ARG A 107 -19.08 11.38 -5.50
CA ARG A 107 -17.67 11.59 -5.15
C ARG A 107 -17.49 12.29 -3.80
N LEU A 108 -18.32 13.28 -3.46
CA LEU A 108 -18.26 14.02 -2.20
C LEU A 108 -18.61 13.12 -0.99
N THR A 109 -19.69 12.37 -1.07
CA THR A 109 -20.11 11.45 0.01
C THR A 109 -19.01 10.44 0.31
N VAL A 110 -18.32 9.95 -0.72
CA VAL A 110 -17.21 9.01 -0.54
C VAL A 110 -15.98 9.67 0.10
N HIS A 111 -15.67 10.94 -0.20
CA HIS A 111 -14.63 11.69 0.52
C HIS A 111 -14.95 11.82 2.01
N ILE A 112 -16.19 12.17 2.34
CA ILE A 112 -16.64 12.34 3.72
C ILE A 112 -16.53 11.00 4.46
N LEU A 113 -17.00 9.92 3.86
CA LEU A 113 -16.89 8.57 4.44
C LEU A 113 -15.43 8.14 4.65
N ALA A 114 -14.54 8.47 3.71
CA ALA A 114 -13.11 8.19 3.86
C ALA A 114 -12.51 8.97 5.03
N ALA A 115 -12.80 10.27 5.12
CA ALA A 115 -12.31 11.12 6.21
C ALA A 115 -12.82 10.65 7.58
N VAL A 116 -14.10 10.25 7.67
CA VAL A 116 -14.68 9.69 8.90
C VAL A 116 -13.99 8.37 9.28
N ALA A 117 -13.77 7.48 8.31
CA ALA A 117 -13.06 6.22 8.54
C ALA A 117 -11.60 6.43 8.99
N GLU A 118 -10.90 7.43 8.42
CA GLU A 118 -9.55 7.81 8.85
C GLU A 118 -9.54 8.28 10.30
N HIS A 119 -10.49 9.16 10.64
CA HIS A 119 -10.64 9.70 11.97
C HIS A 119 -10.93 8.59 12.99
N GLU A 120 -11.86 7.68 12.69
CA GLU A 120 -12.19 6.54 13.55
C GLU A 120 -10.98 5.63 13.77
N ALA A 121 -10.26 5.28 12.71
CA ALA A 121 -9.04 4.47 12.80
C ALA A 121 -7.96 5.14 13.66
N LYS A 122 -7.78 6.45 13.51
CA LYS A 122 -6.87 7.25 14.33
C LYS A 122 -7.31 7.24 15.80
N MET A 123 -8.58 7.46 16.08
CA MET A 123 -9.14 7.45 17.44
C MET A 123 -8.98 6.09 18.13
N ILE A 124 -9.19 4.98 17.41
CA ILE A 124 -8.93 3.63 17.91
C ILE A 124 -7.45 3.46 18.25
N SER A 125 -6.55 3.92 17.37
CA SER A 125 -5.10 3.86 17.59
C SER A 125 -4.69 4.66 18.83
N GLU A 126 -5.20 5.88 18.98
CA GLU A 126 -4.92 6.76 20.12
C GLU A 126 -5.43 6.16 21.43
N ARG A 127 -6.68 5.66 21.45
CA ARG A 127 -7.26 4.98 22.62
C ARG A 127 -6.46 3.75 23.01
N THR A 128 -6.03 2.96 22.03
CA THR A 128 -5.19 1.76 22.27
C THR A 128 -3.85 2.16 22.87
N LYS A 129 -3.18 3.18 22.32
CA LYS A 129 -1.91 3.70 22.87
C LYS A 129 -2.08 4.22 24.30
N ALA A 130 -3.15 4.96 24.57
CA ALA A 130 -3.45 5.47 25.91
C ALA A 130 -3.71 4.33 26.91
N ALA A 131 -4.48 3.31 26.52
CA ALA A 131 -4.74 2.13 27.33
C ALA A 131 -3.45 1.34 27.64
N LEU A 132 -2.58 1.14 26.64
CA LEU A 132 -1.28 0.50 26.80
C LEU A 132 -0.35 1.32 27.72
N ALA A 133 -0.32 2.65 27.57
CA ALA A 133 0.45 3.52 28.45
C ALA A 133 -0.03 3.46 29.90
N ALA A 134 -1.35 3.44 30.13
CA ALA A 134 -1.94 3.27 31.45
C ALA A 134 -1.61 1.89 32.04
N ALA A 135 -1.72 0.81 31.25
CA ALA A 135 -1.33 -0.53 31.68
C ALA A 135 0.16 -0.60 32.06
N LYS A 136 1.04 0.04 31.29
CA LYS A 136 2.47 0.14 31.61
C LYS A 136 2.71 0.87 32.94
N ARG A 137 1.99 1.97 33.21
CA ARG A 137 2.06 2.69 34.51
C ARG A 137 1.59 1.84 35.68
N ARG A 138 0.59 0.97 35.47
CA ARG A 138 0.11 -0.01 36.47
C ARG A 138 1.05 -1.22 36.64
N GLY A 139 2.22 -1.22 36.01
CA GLY A 139 3.17 -2.33 36.08
C GLY A 139 2.82 -3.53 35.20
N THR A 140 1.77 -3.45 34.36
CA THR A 140 1.43 -4.54 33.44
C THR A 140 2.57 -4.74 32.43
N LYS A 141 3.12 -5.95 32.42
CA LYS A 141 4.19 -6.35 31.50
C LYS A 141 3.60 -6.57 30.10
N LEU A 142 3.58 -5.53 29.27
CA LEU A 142 3.17 -5.63 27.87
C LEU A 142 4.07 -6.60 27.09
N GLY A 143 3.51 -7.34 26.12
CA GLY A 143 4.29 -8.14 25.17
C GLY A 143 5.10 -7.26 24.21
N GLY A 144 6.17 -7.81 23.64
CA GLY A 144 7.03 -7.11 22.68
C GLY A 144 8.41 -7.76 22.57
N ASP A 145 9.11 -7.54 21.45
CA ASP A 145 10.50 -7.93 21.32
C ASP A 145 11.34 -7.20 22.38
N ARG A 146 11.74 -7.93 23.42
CA ARG A 146 12.54 -7.44 24.53
C ARG A 146 14.05 -7.59 24.28
N GLY A 147 14.44 -7.66 23.01
CA GLY A 147 15.80 -8.06 22.65
C GLY A 147 16.01 -9.54 22.93
N TYR A 148 14.98 -10.38 22.70
CA TYR A 148 15.18 -11.82 22.71
C TYR A 148 16.20 -12.13 21.63
N ARG A 149 17.42 -12.45 22.04
CA ARG A 149 18.46 -13.00 21.19
C ARG A 149 18.31 -14.51 21.32
N PRO A 150 17.85 -15.20 20.25
CA PRO A 150 17.86 -16.65 20.25
C PRO A 150 19.27 -17.12 20.64
N THR A 151 19.36 -18.02 21.62
CA THR A 151 20.64 -18.62 22.02
C THR A 151 21.16 -19.59 20.96
N ALA A 152 20.24 -20.18 20.19
CA ALA A 152 20.54 -20.97 19.01
C ALA A 152 20.62 -20.09 17.75
N ALA A 153 21.46 -20.49 16.80
CA ALA A 153 21.44 -19.88 15.47
C ALA A 153 20.03 -19.99 14.87
N PRO A 154 19.53 -18.95 14.17
CA PRO A 154 18.25 -19.02 13.50
C PRO A 154 18.26 -20.17 12.50
N SER A 155 17.10 -20.82 12.32
CA SER A 155 16.94 -21.79 11.25
C SER A 155 17.25 -21.12 9.89
N SER A 156 17.64 -21.92 8.89
CA SER A 156 17.83 -21.43 7.52
C SER A 156 16.57 -20.72 7.00
N GLU A 157 15.38 -21.20 7.38
CA GLU A 157 14.09 -20.62 7.04
C GLU A 157 13.88 -19.23 7.69
N ASP A 158 14.19 -19.09 8.98
CA ASP A 158 14.08 -17.80 9.68
C ASP A 158 15.08 -16.78 9.17
N ALA A 159 16.30 -17.22 8.85
CA ALA A 159 17.32 -16.37 8.23
C ALA A 159 16.90 -15.89 6.83
N ALA A 160 16.27 -16.77 6.04
CA ALA A 160 15.72 -16.42 4.73
C ALA A 160 14.57 -15.41 4.85
N LYS A 161 13.61 -15.63 5.76
CA LYS A 161 12.51 -14.69 6.05
C LYS A 161 13.03 -13.33 6.48
N ALA A 162 14.00 -13.30 7.40
CA ALA A 162 14.62 -12.06 7.85
C ALA A 162 15.36 -11.32 6.72
N THR A 163 16.04 -12.06 5.85
CA THR A 163 16.73 -11.51 4.67
C THR A 163 15.73 -10.91 3.68
N ALA A 164 14.63 -11.60 3.38
CA ALA A 164 13.57 -11.10 2.50
C ALA A 164 12.94 -9.80 3.03
N VAL A 165 12.66 -9.71 4.34
CA VAL A 165 12.15 -8.49 4.96
C VAL A 165 13.16 -7.33 4.88
N ARG A 166 14.45 -7.61 5.11
CA ARG A 166 15.52 -6.60 5.00
C ARG A 166 15.71 -6.13 3.57
N GLN A 167 15.62 -7.03 2.59
CA GLN A 167 15.67 -6.72 1.16
C GLN A 167 14.52 -5.79 0.77
N ARG A 168 13.26 -6.16 1.06
CA ARG A 168 12.09 -5.32 0.75
C ARG A 168 12.18 -3.91 1.32
N LYS A 169 12.65 -3.77 2.57
CA LYS A 169 12.85 -2.46 3.18
C LYS A 169 13.94 -1.65 2.47
N ALA A 170 15.00 -2.30 2.03
CA ALA A 170 16.08 -1.66 1.28
C ALA A 170 15.64 -1.27 -0.14
N ASP A 171 14.82 -2.09 -0.81
CA ASP A 171 14.25 -1.80 -2.14
C ASP A 171 13.33 -0.58 -2.06
N HIS A 172 12.40 -0.57 -1.09
CA HIS A 172 11.51 0.57 -0.87
C HIS A 172 12.29 1.87 -0.59
N ALA A 173 13.35 1.80 0.21
CA ALA A 173 14.20 2.96 0.47
C ALA A 173 15.00 3.41 -0.76
N ALA A 174 15.42 2.47 -1.61
CA ALA A 174 16.11 2.75 -2.86
C ALA A 174 15.22 3.49 -3.85
N PHE A 175 13.94 3.10 -3.99
CA PHE A 175 12.97 3.78 -4.86
C PHE A 175 12.87 5.29 -4.60
N GLY A 176 13.06 5.74 -3.35
CA GLY A 176 13.03 7.17 -3.03
C GLY A 176 14.25 7.96 -3.50
N VAL A 177 15.39 7.31 -3.75
CA VAL A 177 16.67 7.98 -4.05
C VAL A 177 17.12 7.75 -5.49
N LEU A 178 16.60 6.71 -6.14
CA LEU A 178 16.93 6.37 -7.53
C LEU A 178 16.68 7.50 -8.54
N PRO A 179 15.53 8.22 -8.52
CA PRO A 179 15.31 9.33 -9.46
C PRO A 179 16.36 10.43 -9.32
N VAL A 180 16.84 10.69 -8.10
CA VAL A 180 17.89 11.68 -7.84
C VAL A 180 19.23 11.21 -8.40
N LEU A 181 19.54 9.92 -8.25
CA LEU A 181 20.77 9.33 -8.81
C LEU A 181 20.76 9.37 -10.35
N GLU A 182 19.63 9.04 -10.98
CA GLU A 182 19.45 9.11 -12.43
C GLU A 182 19.60 10.55 -12.95
N GLN A 183 19.00 11.52 -12.26
CA GLN A 183 19.15 12.93 -12.57
C GLN A 183 20.63 13.37 -12.48
N LEU A 184 21.33 13.04 -11.39
CA LEU A 184 22.74 13.40 -11.21
C LEU A 184 23.63 12.76 -12.30
N GLN A 185 23.31 11.54 -12.73
CA GLN A 185 24.01 10.90 -13.84
C GLN A 185 23.76 11.62 -15.17
N ALA A 186 22.52 12.07 -15.42
CA ALA A 186 22.18 12.88 -16.60
C ALA A 186 22.87 14.25 -16.61
N GLU A 187 23.12 14.82 -15.43
CA GLU A 187 23.92 16.04 -15.22
C GLU A 187 25.45 15.80 -15.36
N GLY A 188 25.88 14.57 -15.69
CA GLY A 188 27.27 14.21 -15.94
C GLY A 188 28.04 13.70 -14.71
N VAL A 189 27.39 13.55 -13.55
CA VAL A 189 28.02 12.98 -12.35
C VAL A 189 27.99 11.45 -12.44
N THR A 190 29.04 10.86 -13.03
CA THR A 190 29.09 9.42 -13.30
C THR A 190 29.86 8.60 -12.25
N SER A 191 30.72 9.25 -11.43
CA SER A 191 31.51 8.53 -10.43
C SER A 191 30.70 8.23 -9.17
N LEU A 192 30.79 6.99 -8.67
CA LEU A 192 30.07 6.55 -7.46
C LEU A 192 30.42 7.39 -6.22
N ASN A 193 31.66 7.88 -6.13
CA ASN A 193 32.10 8.76 -5.05
C ASN A 193 31.49 10.16 -5.18
N ALA A 194 31.42 10.71 -6.40
CA ALA A 194 30.81 12.01 -6.63
C ALA A 194 29.29 11.97 -6.38
N LEU A 195 28.62 10.90 -6.82
CA LEU A 195 27.20 10.65 -6.51
C LEU A 195 26.97 10.57 -5.00
N ALA A 196 27.80 9.81 -4.27
CA ALA A 196 27.71 9.72 -2.82
C ALA A 196 27.90 11.09 -2.14
N LYS A 197 28.87 11.88 -2.61
CA LYS A 197 29.10 13.25 -2.12
C LYS A 197 27.88 14.13 -2.34
N ARG A 198 27.29 14.13 -3.55
CA ARG A 198 26.08 14.89 -3.86
C ARG A 198 24.89 14.49 -2.99
N LEU A 199 24.65 13.20 -2.81
CA LEU A 199 23.57 12.72 -1.93
C LEU A 199 23.75 13.17 -0.48
N ASN A 200 24.99 13.20 0.01
CA ASN A 200 25.31 13.71 1.35
C ASN A 200 25.13 15.24 1.45
N GLU A 201 25.56 16.01 0.43
CA GLU A 201 25.35 17.46 0.35
C GLU A 201 23.86 17.82 0.37
N MET A 202 23.03 17.01 -0.28
CA MET A 202 21.56 17.15 -0.28
C MET A 202 20.91 16.69 1.04
N GLY A 203 21.67 16.18 2.01
CA GLY A 203 21.15 15.71 3.30
C GLY A 203 20.26 14.46 3.21
N LEU A 204 20.36 13.69 2.11
CA LEU A 204 19.51 12.53 1.89
C LEU A 204 19.94 11.36 2.79
N ALA A 205 18.99 10.78 3.53
CA ALA A 205 19.27 9.67 4.41
C ALA A 205 19.56 8.37 3.62
N THR A 206 20.55 7.59 4.05
CA THR A 206 20.79 6.26 3.48
C THR A 206 19.72 5.24 3.93
N PRO A 207 19.49 4.17 3.14
CA PRO A 207 18.58 3.07 3.51
C PRO A 207 18.85 2.38 4.85
N ARG A 208 20.10 2.47 5.35
CA ARG A 208 20.51 1.92 6.66
C ARG A 208 20.56 2.96 7.77
N GLY A 209 20.43 4.25 7.45
CA GLY A 209 20.45 5.33 8.43
C GLY A 209 19.20 5.29 9.31
N LYS A 210 19.36 5.12 10.62
CA LYS A 210 18.24 5.26 11.55
C LYS A 210 17.89 6.75 11.66
N ARG A 211 16.61 7.11 11.48
CA ARG A 211 16.07 8.39 11.97
C ARG A 211 15.89 8.29 13.49
N THR A 212 16.94 8.51 14.26
CA THR A 212 16.81 8.70 15.72
C THR A 212 16.82 10.19 16.05
N LYS A 213 16.03 10.59 17.06
CA LYS A 213 15.97 11.97 17.57
C LYS A 213 17.27 12.43 18.27
N ALA A 214 18.29 11.56 18.38
CA ALA A 214 19.45 11.77 19.25
C ALA A 214 20.80 11.43 18.60
N ALA A 215 20.90 11.34 17.26
CA ALA A 215 22.20 11.21 16.61
C ALA A 215 22.21 11.96 15.28
N ALA A 216 22.85 13.12 15.29
CA ALA A 216 23.16 13.94 14.12
C ALA A 216 24.23 13.31 13.20
N VAL A 217 24.26 11.98 13.10
CA VAL A 217 25.11 11.24 12.17
C VAL A 217 24.20 10.28 11.41
N ALA A 218 23.40 10.82 10.50
CA ALA A 218 22.79 10.00 9.46
C ALA A 218 23.94 9.25 8.77
N ALA A 219 23.82 7.93 8.63
CA ALA A 219 24.85 7.13 7.97
C ALA A 219 25.07 7.72 6.57
N GLN A 220 26.28 8.23 6.33
CA GLN A 220 26.65 8.90 5.09
C GLN A 220 26.58 7.94 3.91
N TRP A 221 26.18 8.46 2.75
CA TRP A 221 26.31 7.78 1.47
C TRP A 221 27.78 7.49 1.19
N THR A 222 28.05 6.24 0.81
CA THR A 222 29.36 5.77 0.35
C THR A 222 29.20 5.26 -1.08
N ALA A 223 30.30 5.18 -1.85
CA ALA A 223 30.26 4.59 -3.20
C ALA A 223 29.65 3.19 -3.22
N THR A 224 29.93 2.36 -2.20
CA THR A 224 29.34 1.03 -2.05
C THR A 224 27.83 1.08 -1.84
N ALA A 225 27.33 2.06 -1.08
CA ALA A 225 25.89 2.26 -0.90
C ALA A 225 25.23 2.69 -2.21
N VAL A 226 25.83 3.64 -2.94
CA VAL A 226 25.34 4.07 -4.26
C VAL A 226 25.30 2.89 -5.24
N LYS A 227 26.39 2.12 -5.34
CA LYS A 227 26.46 0.92 -6.19
C LYS A 227 25.34 -0.08 -5.87
N ARG A 228 25.11 -0.35 -4.58
CA ARG A 228 24.05 -1.26 -4.11
C ARG A 228 22.65 -0.73 -4.34
N THR A 229 22.46 0.58 -4.40
CA THR A 229 21.17 1.20 -4.72
C THR A 229 20.90 1.12 -6.21
N LEU A 230 21.88 1.46 -7.06
CA LEU A 230 21.77 1.34 -8.52
C LEU A 230 21.54 -0.11 -8.98
N ALA A 231 22.24 -1.07 -8.36
CA ALA A 231 22.09 -2.50 -8.67
C ALA A 231 20.73 -3.12 -8.27
N ARG A 232 19.80 -2.35 -7.69
CA ARG A 232 18.42 -2.80 -7.42
C ARG A 232 17.46 -2.51 -8.56
N VAL A 233 17.89 -1.72 -9.55
CA VAL A 233 17.12 -1.36 -10.76
C VAL A 233 17.48 -2.24 -11.95
N ALA A 234 18.69 -2.82 -11.94
CA ALA A 234 19.15 -3.82 -12.91
C ALA A 234 18.57 -5.21 -12.59
#